data_AF-A0A3B8Y411-F1
#
_entry.id   AF-A0A3B8Y411-F1
#
_cell.length_a   1.000
_cell.length_b   1.000
_cell.length_c   1.000
_cell.angle_alpha   90.00
_cell.angle_beta   90.00
_cell.angle_gamma   90.00
#
_symmetry.space_group_name_H-M   'P 1'
#
loop_
_entity.id
_entity.type
_entity.pdbx_description
1 polymer ?
#
loop_
_entity_poly.entity_id
_entity_poly.type
_entity_poly.pdbx_seq_one_letter_code
_entity_poly.pdbx_strand_id
1 'polypeptide(L)'
;MTNFRWQPFLWIHLAGFAFATLTLQLVWLGLGVGEPLPLFWLELLVVGALGVFPILSMQWTRPLDIFSILFLSIRPDSLTPEQCKILSLLKTRKHRILTAIASLVLLGILWKLYQLAPLGSMTVAILPQWRPLGLLIATFAFLVSSLLILVPVGVLGILFTSPQQWSTTEPYPSDKILSDFTVFGIRLRKILPLENQTQP
;
A
#
# COMPACT_ATOMS: atom_id res chain seq x y z
N MET A 1 29.95 3.16 2.78
CA MET A 1 28.55 3.52 3.12
C MET A 1 27.66 2.98 2.04
N THR A 2 26.81 2.01 2.38
CA THR A 2 25.78 1.50 1.46
C THR A 2 24.71 2.57 1.27
N ASN A 3 24.38 2.90 0.03
CA ASN A 3 23.33 3.87 -0.26
C ASN A 3 21.97 3.25 0.10
N PHE A 4 21.26 3.84 1.07
CA PHE A 4 19.99 3.34 1.60
C PHE A 4 18.91 3.12 0.51
N ARG A 5 19.01 3.80 -0.63
CA ARG A 5 18.10 3.64 -1.77
C ARG A 5 18.16 2.25 -2.40
N TRP A 6 19.24 1.51 -2.19
CA TRP A 6 19.38 0.12 -2.66
C TRP A 6 18.79 -0.92 -1.70
N GLN A 7 18.15 -0.48 -0.62
CA GLN A 7 17.53 -1.40 0.32
C GLN A 7 16.44 -2.22 -0.40
N PRO A 8 16.56 -3.57 -0.48
CA PRO A 8 15.71 -4.38 -1.36
C PRO A 8 14.24 -4.35 -0.94
N PHE A 9 13.96 -4.21 0.35
CA PHE A 9 12.60 -4.05 0.86
C PHE A 9 11.88 -2.83 0.26
N LEU A 10 12.58 -1.73 0.01
CA LEU A 10 11.99 -0.56 -0.67
C LEU A 10 11.54 -0.94 -2.08
N TRP A 11 12.38 -1.62 -2.84
CA TRP A 11 12.07 -2.03 -4.22
C TRP A 11 10.98 -3.10 -4.29
N ILE A 12 10.95 -4.05 -3.35
CA ILE A 12 9.89 -5.06 -3.25
C ILE A 12 8.52 -4.38 -3.03
N HIS A 13 8.45 -3.43 -2.10
CA HIS A 13 7.22 -2.67 -1.93
C HIS A 13 6.92 -1.80 -3.16
N LEU A 14 7.92 -1.18 -3.79
CA LEU A 14 7.72 -0.38 -5.01
C LEU A 14 7.11 -1.19 -6.16
N ALA A 15 7.46 -2.47 -6.29
CA ALA A 15 6.85 -3.39 -7.24
C ALA A 15 5.33 -3.56 -7.05
N GLY A 16 4.81 -3.20 -5.87
CA GLY A 16 3.37 -3.14 -5.59
C GLY A 16 2.59 -2.31 -6.60
N PHE A 17 3.18 -1.25 -7.19
CA PHE A 17 2.51 -0.49 -8.26
C PHE A 17 2.15 -1.33 -9.47
N ALA A 18 3.01 -2.29 -9.85
CA ALA A 18 2.72 -3.17 -10.99
C ALA A 18 1.51 -4.05 -10.68
N PHE A 19 1.47 -4.67 -9.49
CA PHE A 19 0.33 -5.47 -9.04
C PHE A 19 -0.95 -4.64 -8.88
N ALA A 20 -0.82 -3.37 -8.49
CA ALA A 20 -1.97 -2.47 -8.36
C ALA A 20 -2.73 -2.29 -9.68
N THR A 21 -2.04 -2.30 -10.83
CA THR A 21 -2.70 -2.21 -12.14
C THR A 21 -3.63 -3.40 -12.39
N LEU A 22 -3.19 -4.61 -12.03
CA LEU A 22 -3.98 -5.84 -12.17
C LEU A 22 -5.20 -5.81 -11.23
N THR A 23 -5.01 -5.36 -10.00
CA THR A 23 -6.13 -5.28 -9.04
C THR A 23 -7.12 -4.17 -9.40
N LEU A 24 -6.66 -3.05 -9.96
CA LEU A 24 -7.54 -2.01 -10.50
C LEU A 24 -8.34 -2.51 -11.72
N GLN A 25 -7.78 -3.39 -12.53
CA GLN A 25 -8.52 -4.08 -13.59
C GLN A 25 -9.68 -4.91 -13.02
N LEU A 26 -9.45 -5.61 -11.90
CA LEU A 26 -10.51 -6.35 -11.19
C LEU A 26 -11.58 -5.41 -10.62
N VAL A 27 -11.20 -4.22 -10.15
CA VAL A 27 -12.17 -3.19 -9.73
C VAL A 27 -13.07 -2.81 -10.89
N TRP A 28 -12.48 -2.50 -12.04
CA TRP A 28 -13.22 -2.15 -13.25
C TRP A 28 -14.19 -3.26 -13.69
N LEU A 29 -13.72 -4.51 -13.72
CA LEU A 29 -14.56 -5.67 -14.04
C LEU A 29 -15.69 -5.85 -13.01
N GLY A 30 -15.40 -5.77 -11.71
CA GLY A 30 -16.42 -5.86 -10.67
C GLY A 30 -17.51 -4.79 -10.79
N LEU A 31 -17.11 -3.56 -11.14
CA LEU A 31 -18.04 -2.47 -11.41
C LEU A 31 -18.88 -2.67 -12.68
N GLY A 32 -18.44 -3.52 -13.61
CA GLY A 32 -19.19 -3.87 -14.82
C GLY A 32 -20.23 -4.98 -14.62
N VAL A 33 -20.26 -5.65 -13.47
CA VAL A 33 -21.20 -6.76 -13.20
C VAL A 33 -22.57 -6.22 -12.81
N GLY A 34 -23.60 -6.65 -13.55
CA GLY A 34 -24.98 -6.29 -13.33
C GLY A 34 -25.28 -4.80 -13.60
N GLU A 35 -26.56 -4.47 -13.56
CA GLU A 35 -27.01 -3.09 -13.75
C GLU A 35 -26.64 -2.20 -12.56
N PRO A 36 -26.16 -0.96 -12.81
CA PRO A 36 -25.94 0.02 -11.77
C PRO A 36 -27.20 0.31 -10.94
N LEU A 37 -27.03 0.58 -9.65
CA LEU A 37 -28.12 1.10 -8.82
C LEU A 37 -28.58 2.48 -9.32
N PRO A 38 -29.88 2.82 -9.18
CA PRO A 38 -30.40 4.15 -9.52
C PRO A 38 -29.63 5.29 -8.84
N LEU A 39 -29.16 5.04 -7.62
CA LEU A 39 -28.29 5.94 -6.85
C LEU A 39 -26.83 5.50 -6.98
N PHE A 40 -26.26 5.67 -8.17
CA PHE A 40 -24.89 5.24 -8.50
C PHE A 40 -23.81 5.76 -7.53
N TRP A 41 -24.00 6.95 -6.97
CA TRP A 41 -23.07 7.56 -6.02
C TRP A 41 -22.95 6.76 -4.71
N LEU A 42 -23.97 5.99 -4.32
CA LEU A 42 -23.90 5.11 -3.14
C LEU A 42 -22.91 3.97 -3.37
N GLU A 43 -22.86 3.42 -4.57
CA GLU A 43 -21.92 2.35 -4.92
C GLU A 43 -20.49 2.86 -4.84
N LEU A 44 -20.24 4.04 -5.40
CA LEU A 44 -18.95 4.73 -5.32
C LEU A 44 -18.57 5.07 -3.89
N LEU A 45 -19.52 5.50 -3.06
CA LEU A 45 -19.29 5.77 -1.65
C LEU A 45 -18.92 4.49 -0.91
N VAL A 46 -19.64 3.40 -1.11
CA VAL A 46 -19.37 2.10 -0.46
C VAL A 46 -18.02 1.55 -0.90
N VAL A 47 -17.75 1.44 -2.20
CA VAL A 47 -16.48 0.92 -2.72
C VAL A 47 -15.33 1.84 -2.32
N GLY A 48 -15.52 3.16 -2.43
CA GLY A 48 -14.52 4.17 -2.07
C GLY A 48 -14.19 4.16 -0.59
N ALA A 49 -15.21 4.21 0.27
CA ALA A 49 -15.03 4.20 1.71
C ALA A 49 -14.41 2.88 2.16
N LEU A 50 -14.99 1.74 1.81
CA LEU A 50 -14.48 0.45 2.27
C LEU A 50 -13.12 0.08 1.66
N GLY A 51 -12.82 0.53 0.44
CA GLY A 51 -11.54 0.25 -0.21
C GLY A 51 -10.40 1.18 0.22
N VAL A 52 -10.65 2.47 0.42
CA VAL A 52 -9.57 3.43 0.73
C VAL A 52 -9.46 3.70 2.23
N PHE A 53 -10.59 3.88 2.93
CA PHE A 53 -10.57 4.37 4.31
C PHE A 53 -9.79 3.47 5.27
N PRO A 54 -9.95 2.13 5.28
CA PRO A 54 -9.17 1.27 6.18
C PRO A 54 -7.67 1.40 5.95
N ILE A 55 -7.24 1.44 4.68
CA ILE A 55 -5.82 1.53 4.32
C ILE A 55 -5.27 2.91 4.64
N LEU A 56 -5.99 3.99 4.31
CA LEU A 56 -5.60 5.35 4.65
C LEU A 56 -5.48 5.52 6.16
N SER A 57 -6.48 5.06 6.93
CA SER A 57 -6.47 5.12 8.39
C SER A 57 -5.28 4.37 8.97
N MET A 58 -5.02 3.15 8.48
CA MET A 58 -3.85 2.36 8.85
C MET A 58 -2.55 3.14 8.57
N GLN A 59 -2.36 3.62 7.33
CA GLN A 59 -1.14 4.33 6.93
C GLN A 59 -0.93 5.66 7.68
N TRP A 60 -2.01 6.33 8.07
CA TRP A 60 -1.93 7.60 8.78
C TRP A 60 -1.55 7.45 10.26
N THR A 61 -2.07 6.40 10.90
CA THR A 61 -1.91 6.15 12.34
C THR A 61 -0.68 5.29 12.62
N ARG A 62 -0.64 4.12 11.99
CA ARG A 62 0.40 3.08 12.13
C ARG A 62 0.80 2.59 10.75
N PRO A 63 1.70 3.31 10.04
CA PRO A 63 2.13 2.91 8.72
C PRO A 63 2.64 1.47 8.72
N LEU A 64 2.47 0.79 7.59
CA LEU A 64 2.96 -0.56 7.42
C LEU A 64 4.48 -0.58 7.63
N ASP A 65 4.97 -1.51 8.43
CA ASP A 65 6.40 -1.76 8.51
C ASP A 65 6.90 -2.31 7.15
N ILE A 66 7.75 -1.54 6.46
CA ILE A 66 8.31 -1.92 5.16
C ILE A 66 9.26 -3.13 5.23
N PHE A 67 9.62 -3.59 6.42
CA PHE A 67 10.33 -4.84 6.63
C PHE A 67 9.39 -6.03 6.89
N SER A 68 8.08 -5.79 6.74
CA SER A 68 7.03 -6.81 6.64
C SER A 68 6.61 -7.02 5.19
N ILE A 69 6.80 -8.24 4.67
CA ILE A 69 6.33 -8.66 3.34
C ILE A 69 5.20 -9.67 3.53
N LEU A 70 3.97 -9.27 3.19
CA LEU A 70 2.74 -10.10 3.25
C LEU A 70 2.49 -10.74 4.63
N PHE A 71 3.11 -11.89 4.89
CA PHE A 71 2.95 -12.70 6.10
C PHE A 71 4.27 -12.94 6.86
N LEU A 72 5.35 -12.26 6.48
CA LEU A 72 6.66 -12.37 7.13
C LEU A 72 7.16 -10.99 7.53
N SER A 73 7.62 -10.84 8.77
CA SER A 73 8.23 -9.61 9.28
C SER A 73 9.61 -9.88 9.85
N ILE A 74 10.55 -8.96 9.64
CA ILE A 74 11.79 -8.93 10.43
C ILE A 74 11.43 -8.53 11.86
N ARG A 75 12.09 -9.12 12.85
CA ARG A 75 11.92 -8.71 14.24
C ARG A 75 12.53 -7.31 14.46
N PRO A 76 11.87 -6.43 15.23
CA PRO A 76 12.40 -5.09 15.53
C PRO A 76 13.80 -5.05 16.15
N ASP A 77 14.14 -6.06 16.96
CA ASP A 77 15.45 -6.22 17.61
C ASP A 77 16.58 -6.57 16.63
N SER A 78 16.22 -7.05 15.43
CA SER A 78 17.14 -7.51 14.40
C SER A 78 17.35 -6.45 13.31
N LEU A 79 16.70 -5.28 13.42
CA LEU A 79 16.83 -4.18 12.46
C LEU A 79 18.14 -3.41 12.68
N THR A 80 18.81 -3.07 11.59
CA THR A 80 20.01 -2.23 11.63
C THR A 80 19.66 -0.76 11.91
N PRO A 81 20.60 0.06 12.40
CA PRO A 81 20.36 1.49 12.59
C PRO A 81 19.90 2.21 11.31
N GLU A 82 20.40 1.80 10.13
CA GLU A 82 19.95 2.34 8.84
C GLU A 82 18.50 1.96 8.53
N GLN A 83 18.09 0.72 8.82
CA GLN A 83 16.70 0.27 8.67
C GLN A 83 15.78 1.05 9.61
N CYS A 84 16.18 1.25 10.86
CA CYS A 84 15.44 2.07 11.81
C CYS A 84 15.33 3.54 11.36
N LYS A 85 16.35 4.12 10.71
CA LYS A 85 16.24 5.46 10.11
C LYS A 85 15.19 5.52 9.01
N ILE A 86 15.06 4.46 8.20
CA ILE A 86 14.02 4.40 7.17
C ILE A 86 12.63 4.41 7.81
N LEU A 87 12.42 3.69 8.91
CA LEU A 87 11.14 3.71 9.64
C LEU A 87 10.81 5.11 10.17
N SER A 88 11.80 5.86 10.66
CA SER A 88 11.59 7.26 11.07
C SER A 88 11.02 8.12 9.94
N LEU A 89 11.44 7.91 8.69
CA LEU A 89 10.94 8.67 7.54
C LEU A 89 9.45 8.41 7.25
N LEU A 90 8.93 7.22 7.56
CA LEU A 90 7.51 6.89 7.42
C LEU A 90 6.62 7.60 8.44
N LYS A 91 7.17 8.03 9.58
CA LYS A 91 6.42 8.78 10.60
C LYS A 91 6.38 10.29 10.33
N THR A 92 7.07 10.76 9.30
CA THR A 92 7.13 12.19 8.98
C THR A 92 5.80 12.74 8.44
N ARG A 93 5.60 14.05 8.60
CA ARG A 93 4.45 14.75 8.00
C ARG A 93 4.42 14.63 6.47
N LYS A 94 5.59 14.57 5.82
CA LYS A 94 5.72 14.34 4.38
C LYS A 94 5.02 13.03 3.96
N HIS A 95 5.26 11.95 4.70
CA HIS A 95 4.62 10.66 4.43
C HIS A 95 3.10 10.77 4.53
N ARG A 96 2.57 11.37 5.61
CA ARG A 96 1.12 11.59 5.76
C ARG A 96 0.51 12.38 4.60
N ILE A 97 1.13 13.49 4.21
CA ILE A 97 0.66 14.31 3.08
C ILE A 97 0.64 13.49 1.78
N LEU A 98 1.70 12.73 1.50
CA LEU A 98 1.77 11.86 0.32
C LEU A 98 0.65 10.80 0.32
N THR A 99 0.40 10.17 1.47
CA THR A 99 -0.68 9.18 1.63
C THR A 99 -2.06 9.81 1.39
N ALA A 100 -2.34 11.01 1.91
CA ALA A 100 -3.59 11.72 1.64
C ALA A 100 -3.77 12.03 0.15
N ILE A 101 -2.73 12.58 -0.49
CA ILE A 101 -2.78 12.91 -1.93
C ILE A 101 -3.02 11.63 -2.74
N ALA A 102 -2.32 10.55 -2.44
CA ALA A 102 -2.51 9.27 -3.12
C ALA A 102 -3.92 8.70 -2.95
N SER A 103 -4.52 8.82 -1.76
CA SER A 103 -5.91 8.42 -1.53
C SER A 103 -6.90 9.24 -2.36
N LEU A 104 -6.71 10.55 -2.49
CA LEU A 104 -7.55 11.39 -3.34
C LEU A 104 -7.41 11.00 -4.83
N VAL A 105 -6.18 10.75 -5.28
CA VAL A 105 -5.93 10.25 -6.64
C VAL A 105 -6.62 8.91 -6.87
N LEU A 106 -6.55 7.98 -5.92
CA LEU A 106 -7.23 6.68 -5.99
C LEU A 106 -8.75 6.82 -6.10
N LEU A 107 -9.37 7.72 -5.34
CA LEU A 107 -10.81 8.00 -5.47
C LEU A 107 -11.14 8.58 -6.85
N GLY A 108 -10.28 9.44 -7.40
CA GLY A 108 -10.39 9.91 -8.79
C GLY A 108 -10.26 8.78 -9.82
N ILE A 109 -9.37 7.82 -9.59
CA ILE A 109 -9.24 6.61 -10.42
C ILE A 109 -10.51 5.77 -10.32
N LEU A 110 -11.04 5.51 -9.12
CA LEU A 110 -12.29 4.77 -8.93
C LEU A 110 -13.44 5.42 -9.72
N TRP A 111 -13.56 6.75 -9.65
CA TRP A 111 -14.53 7.50 -10.43
C TRP A 111 -14.38 7.24 -11.94
N LYS A 112 -13.15 7.25 -12.45
CA LYS A 112 -12.88 6.95 -13.87
C LYS A 112 -13.18 5.49 -14.23
N LEU A 113 -12.81 4.54 -13.39
CA LEU A 113 -13.14 3.13 -13.62
C LEU A 113 -14.65 2.91 -13.65
N TYR A 114 -15.40 3.60 -12.80
CA TYR A 114 -16.86 3.55 -12.81
C TYR A 114 -17.45 4.07 -14.13
N GLN A 115 -16.95 5.21 -14.63
CA GLN A 115 -17.36 5.75 -15.94
C GLN A 115 -17.05 4.79 -17.10
N LEU A 116 -15.95 4.05 -16.98
CA LEU A 116 -15.51 3.09 -18.00
C LEU A 116 -16.14 1.70 -17.83
N ALA A 117 -16.81 1.41 -16.72
CA ALA A 117 -17.36 0.08 -16.41
C ALA A 117 -18.24 -0.51 -17.53
N PRO A 118 -19.07 0.27 -18.25
CA PRO A 118 -19.86 -0.26 -19.37
C PRO A 118 -19.01 -0.91 -20.47
N LEU A 119 -17.78 -0.44 -20.68
CA LEU A 119 -16.87 -1.02 -21.69
C LEU A 119 -16.42 -2.45 -21.33
N GLY A 120 -16.49 -2.83 -20.05
CA GLY A 120 -16.12 -4.16 -19.56
C GLY A 120 -17.29 -5.14 -19.49
N SER A 121 -18.51 -4.69 -19.78
CA SER A 121 -19.76 -5.48 -19.66
C SER A 121 -19.70 -6.79 -20.44
N MET A 122 -19.13 -6.78 -21.65
CA MET A 122 -18.95 -7.99 -22.47
C MET A 122 -18.01 -9.00 -21.81
N THR A 123 -16.96 -8.52 -21.13
CA THR A 123 -15.97 -9.39 -20.46
C THR A 123 -16.56 -10.08 -19.23
N VAL A 124 -17.51 -9.44 -18.56
CA VAL A 124 -18.13 -9.97 -17.33
C VAL A 124 -19.49 -10.63 -17.57
N ALA A 125 -19.92 -10.77 -18.82
CA ALA A 125 -21.19 -11.40 -19.19
C ALA A 125 -21.30 -12.86 -18.71
N ILE A 126 -20.16 -13.55 -18.55
CA ILE A 126 -20.10 -14.93 -18.04
C ILE A 126 -20.34 -15.04 -16.52
N LEU A 127 -20.22 -13.93 -15.79
CA LEU A 127 -20.45 -13.89 -14.35
C LEU A 127 -21.96 -13.78 -14.05
N PRO A 128 -22.42 -14.22 -12.86
CA PRO A 128 -23.76 -13.90 -12.40
C PRO A 128 -23.94 -12.38 -12.37
N GLN A 129 -24.98 -11.88 -13.06
CA GLN A 129 -25.27 -10.44 -13.20
C GLN A 129 -25.88 -9.84 -11.93
N TRP A 130 -25.35 -10.23 -10.77
CA TRP A 130 -25.78 -9.77 -9.46
C TRP A 130 -24.96 -8.55 -9.06
N ARG A 131 -25.60 -7.37 -9.04
CA ARG A 131 -24.92 -6.12 -8.68
C ARG A 131 -24.16 -6.20 -7.33
N PRO A 132 -24.72 -6.79 -6.25
CA PRO A 132 -23.99 -6.91 -4.98
C PRO A 132 -22.70 -7.73 -5.08
N LEU A 133 -22.68 -8.77 -5.93
CA LEU A 133 -21.48 -9.58 -6.16
C LEU A 133 -20.39 -8.73 -6.85
N GLY A 134 -20.78 -7.95 -7.86
CA GLY A 134 -19.90 -7.00 -8.53
C GLY A 134 -19.28 -5.98 -7.58
N LEU A 135 -20.11 -5.36 -6.73
CA LEU A 135 -19.67 -4.41 -5.72
C LEU A 135 -18.74 -5.05 -4.68
N LEU A 136 -18.99 -6.29 -4.28
CA LEU A 136 -18.12 -7.04 -3.39
C LEU A 136 -16.74 -7.25 -4.02
N ILE A 137 -16.70 -7.75 -5.26
CA ILE A 137 -15.45 -7.94 -6.02
C ILE A 137 -14.70 -6.61 -6.14
N ALA A 138 -15.40 -5.55 -6.56
CA ALA A 138 -14.81 -4.23 -6.72
C ALA A 138 -14.27 -3.68 -5.39
N THR A 139 -15.00 -3.85 -4.29
CA THR A 139 -14.58 -3.38 -2.96
C THR A 139 -13.31 -4.08 -2.49
N PHE A 140 -13.27 -5.42 -2.55
CA PHE A 140 -12.08 -6.18 -2.16
C PHE A 140 -10.88 -5.88 -3.06
N ALA A 141 -11.08 -5.84 -4.37
CA ALA A 141 -10.03 -5.49 -5.31
C ALA A 141 -9.51 -4.05 -5.08
N PHE A 142 -10.40 -3.11 -4.73
CA PHE A 142 -10.03 -1.72 -4.48
C PHE A 142 -9.33 -1.55 -3.13
N LEU A 143 -9.69 -2.34 -2.11
CA LEU A 143 -8.96 -2.43 -0.84
C LEU A 143 -7.51 -2.88 -1.07
N VAL A 144 -7.33 -3.96 -1.83
CA VAL A 144 -5.99 -4.47 -2.17
C VAL A 144 -5.22 -3.46 -3.01
N SER A 145 -5.85 -2.85 -4.02
CA SER A 145 -5.24 -1.79 -4.85
C SER A 145 -4.78 -0.61 -4.00
N SER A 146 -5.60 -0.20 -3.02
CA SER A 146 -5.27 0.89 -2.11
C SER A 146 -4.03 0.58 -1.28
N LEU A 147 -3.91 -0.64 -0.75
CA LEU A 147 -2.70 -1.08 -0.05
C LEU A 147 -1.47 -1.06 -0.97
N LEU A 148 -1.61 -1.60 -2.18
CA LEU A 148 -0.56 -1.68 -3.20
C LEU A 148 -0.16 -0.34 -3.81
N ILE A 149 -0.88 0.75 -3.53
CA ILE A 149 -0.56 2.10 -4.00
C ILE A 149 -0.10 3.01 -2.86
N LEU A 150 -0.79 2.99 -1.71
CA LEU A 150 -0.43 3.85 -0.59
C LEU A 150 0.93 3.47 0.02
N VAL A 151 1.21 2.16 0.19
CA VAL A 151 2.51 1.71 0.70
C VAL A 151 3.65 2.14 -0.23
N PRO A 152 3.58 1.89 -1.55
CA PRO A 152 4.67 2.27 -2.46
C PRO A 152 4.84 3.78 -2.64
N VAL A 153 3.76 4.57 -2.55
CA VAL A 153 3.86 6.03 -2.48
C VAL A 153 4.67 6.47 -1.25
N GLY A 154 4.48 5.82 -0.11
CA GLY A 154 5.29 6.05 1.09
C GLY A 154 6.78 5.77 0.85
N VAL A 155 7.07 4.67 0.15
CA VAL A 155 8.43 4.28 -0.26
C VAL A 155 9.04 5.28 -1.23
N LEU A 156 8.29 5.77 -2.22
CA LEU A 156 8.76 6.87 -3.08
C LEU A 156 9.14 8.10 -2.24
N GLY A 157 8.34 8.43 -1.23
CA GLY A 157 8.65 9.49 -0.27
C GLY A 157 10.00 9.32 0.42
N ILE A 158 10.36 8.08 0.79
CA ILE A 158 11.67 7.71 1.35
C ILE A 158 12.77 7.87 0.30
N LEU A 159 12.60 7.31 -0.90
CA LEU A 159 13.61 7.34 -1.97
C LEU A 159 13.96 8.77 -2.39
N PHE A 160 12.98 9.68 -2.37
CA PHE A 160 13.14 11.11 -2.61
C PHE A 160 13.63 11.91 -1.37
N THR A 161 14.13 11.25 -0.34
CA THR A 161 14.78 11.93 0.80
C THR A 161 16.14 12.46 0.36
N SER A 162 16.44 13.72 0.73
CA SER A 162 17.72 14.35 0.42
C SER A 162 18.84 13.80 1.32
N PRO A 163 20.12 13.83 0.86
CA PRO A 163 21.24 13.40 1.70
C PRO A 163 21.34 14.16 3.02
N GLN A 164 21.00 15.45 3.01
CA GLN A 164 20.98 16.30 4.20
C GLN A 164 19.91 15.87 5.20
N GLN A 165 18.68 15.59 4.72
CA GLN A 165 17.63 15.09 5.61
C GLN A 165 17.99 13.70 6.16
N TRP A 166 18.60 12.86 5.34
CA TRP A 166 19.05 11.52 5.74
C TRP A 166 20.13 11.56 6.83
N SER A 167 21.12 12.43 6.71
CA SER A 167 22.21 12.53 7.70
C SER A 167 21.70 12.98 9.07
N THR A 168 20.70 13.85 9.12
CA THR A 168 20.05 14.33 10.35
C THR A 168 18.95 13.41 10.87
N THR A 169 18.56 12.37 10.12
CA THR A 169 17.52 11.44 10.56
C THR A 169 18.09 10.49 11.61
N GLU A 170 17.49 10.47 12.79
CA GLU A 170 17.84 9.52 13.85
C GLU A 170 17.14 8.17 13.64
N PRO A 171 17.79 7.05 14.01
CA PRO A 171 17.16 5.73 13.97
C PRO A 171 15.92 5.66 14.86
N TYR A 172 14.84 5.08 14.35
CA TYR A 172 13.64 4.86 15.15
C TYR A 172 13.91 3.91 16.33
N PRO A 173 13.39 4.19 17.55
CA PRO A 173 13.54 3.32 18.71
C PRO A 173 12.86 1.96 18.47
N SER A 174 13.64 0.87 18.58
CA SER A 174 13.18 -0.49 18.24
C SER A 174 12.08 -1.01 19.16
N ASP A 175 12.05 -0.56 20.42
CA ASP A 175 11.03 -0.86 21.42
C ASP A 175 9.65 -0.29 21.05
N LYS A 176 9.60 0.79 20.26
CA LYS A 176 8.36 1.44 19.82
C LYS A 176 7.83 0.93 18.48
N ILE A 177 8.58 0.09 17.75
CA ILE A 177 8.19 -0.33 16.41
C ILE A 177 6.86 -1.09 16.42
N LEU A 178 6.66 -2.01 17.38
CA LEU A 178 5.43 -2.81 17.46
C LEU A 178 4.19 -2.01 17.86
N SER A 179 4.37 -0.88 18.56
CA SER A 179 3.26 0.00 18.93
C SER A 179 2.90 1.01 17.85
N ASP A 180 3.90 1.43 17.05
CA ASP A 180 3.79 2.58 16.17
C ASP A 180 3.66 2.24 14.68
N PHE A 181 3.89 0.97 14.33
CA PHE A 181 3.79 0.44 12.97
C PHE A 181 2.84 -0.76 12.92
N THR A 182 2.21 -0.93 11.75
CA THR A 182 1.46 -2.14 11.47
C THR A 182 2.43 -3.22 11.00
N VAL A 183 2.59 -4.26 11.81
CA VAL A 183 3.47 -5.40 11.54
C VAL A 183 2.59 -6.60 11.21
N PHE A 184 2.69 -7.10 9.97
CA PHE A 184 1.94 -8.27 9.53
C PHE A 184 2.82 -9.52 9.51
N GLY A 185 2.29 -10.60 10.08
CA GLY A 185 2.82 -11.94 9.89
C GLY A 185 3.78 -12.47 10.96
N ILE A 186 4.49 -13.54 10.59
CA ILE A 186 5.41 -14.28 11.45
C ILE A 186 6.73 -13.52 11.55
N ARG A 187 7.22 -13.33 12.78
CA ARG A 187 8.41 -12.53 13.09
C ARG A 187 9.69 -13.35 13.06
N LEU A 188 10.48 -13.18 12.00
CA LEU A 188 11.73 -13.88 11.74
C LEU A 188 12.94 -12.98 12.03
N ARG A 189 14.09 -13.58 12.35
CA ARG A 189 15.35 -12.81 12.48
C ARG A 189 15.86 -12.29 11.13
N LYS A 190 15.55 -13.00 10.04
CA LYS A 190 15.96 -12.65 8.67
C LYS A 190 14.93 -13.21 7.68
N ILE A 191 14.52 -12.41 6.70
CA ILE A 191 13.62 -12.83 5.61
C ILE A 191 14.40 -13.11 4.32
N LEU A 192 15.36 -12.24 3.98
CA LEU A 192 16.19 -12.38 2.80
C LEU A 192 17.60 -12.80 3.21
N PRO A 193 18.19 -13.87 2.63
CA PRO A 193 19.59 -14.21 2.81
C PRO A 193 20.46 -13.26 1.97
N LEU A 194 20.49 -11.97 2.31
CA LEU A 194 21.50 -11.07 1.77
C LEU A 194 22.79 -11.27 2.56
N GLU A 195 23.85 -11.61 1.81
CA GLU A 195 25.24 -11.86 2.15
C GLU A 195 25.69 -11.31 3.52
N ASN A 196 26.38 -12.16 4.30
CA ASN A 196 27.30 -11.69 5.31
C ASN A 196 28.34 -10.81 4.63
N GLN A 197 28.19 -9.49 4.70
CA GLN A 197 29.36 -8.63 4.58
C GLN A 197 30.15 -8.81 5.88
N THR A 198 31.13 -9.70 5.79
CA THR A 198 32.29 -9.86 6.67
C THR A 198 32.53 -8.64 7.54
N GLN A 199 32.36 -8.81 8.85
CA GLN A 199 33.02 -7.95 9.83
C GLN A 199 34.54 -8.20 9.74
N PRO A 200 35.39 -7.16 9.82
CA PRO A 200 36.82 -7.34 10.00
C PRO A 200 37.14 -8.01 11.35
#